data_AF-A0A3M3YBS4-F1
#
_entry.id   AF-A0A3M3YBS4-F1
#
_cell.length_a   1.000
_cell.length_b   1.000
_cell.length_c   1.000
_cell.angle_alpha   90.00
_cell.angle_beta   90.00
_cell.angle_gamma   90.00
#
_symmetry.space_group_name_H-M   'P 1'
#
loop_
_entity.id
_entity.type
_entity.pdbx_description
1 polymer ?
#
loop_
_entity_poly.entity_id
_entity_poly.type
_entity_poly.pdbx_seq_one_letter_code
_entity_poly.pdbx_strand_id
1 'polypeptide(L)'
;FTLPDTLWPLFFYNRWLLDALFQLAADNLIYTAKRRGLRVGIFGALHTYGRRLNWHPHVHLSVTAGGLDEQGVWKNLSFHKEALRRRWMWLVRDYLLGQPLSQLTMPPQLAHILCESDWRRLILTAG
;
A
#
# COMPACT_ATOMS: atom_id res chain seq x y z
N PHE A 1 4.33 -6.07 -1.71
CA PHE A 1 3.51 -5.47 -0.64
C PHE A 1 2.18 -6.20 -0.60
N THR A 2 1.74 -6.68 0.56
CA THR A 2 0.57 -7.57 0.67
C THR A 2 -0.38 -7.01 1.71
N LEU A 3 -1.65 -6.81 1.31
CA LEU A 3 -2.67 -6.27 2.20
C LEU A 3 -3.05 -7.34 3.25
N PRO A 4 -3.24 -6.99 4.53
CA PRO A 4 -3.76 -7.92 5.53
C PRO A 4 -5.18 -8.37 5.17
N ASP A 5 -5.50 -9.61 5.51
CA ASP A 5 -6.79 -10.27 5.21
C ASP A 5 -7.99 -9.57 5.85
N THR A 6 -7.80 -8.96 7.02
CA THR A 6 -8.80 -8.11 7.69
C THR A 6 -9.30 -6.96 6.83
N LEU A 7 -8.51 -6.47 5.87
CA LEU A 7 -8.89 -5.40 4.95
C LEU A 7 -9.34 -5.92 3.57
N TRP A 8 -9.23 -7.22 3.31
CA TRP A 8 -9.58 -7.78 2.01
C TRP A 8 -11.05 -7.53 1.62
N PRO A 9 -12.06 -7.73 2.50
CA PRO A 9 -13.44 -7.44 2.16
C PRO A 9 -13.64 -5.97 1.79
N LEU A 10 -13.01 -5.05 2.51
CA LEU A 10 -13.11 -3.62 2.23
C LEU A 10 -12.67 -3.31 0.79
N PHE A 11 -11.51 -3.83 0.37
CA PHE A 11 -10.98 -3.61 -0.98
C PHE A 11 -11.73 -4.39 -2.06
N PHE A 12 -12.40 -5.49 -1.71
CA PHE A 12 -13.23 -6.24 -2.65
C PHE A 12 -14.45 -5.42 -3.07
N TYR A 13 -15.14 -4.80 -2.11
CA TYR A 13 -16.33 -3.98 -2.33
C TYR A 13 -15.99 -2.55 -2.80
N ASN A 14 -14.78 -2.06 -2.51
CA ASN A 14 -14.31 -0.73 -2.89
C ASN A 14 -13.08 -0.84 -3.80
N ARG A 15 -13.24 -1.41 -5.00
CA ARG A 15 -12.12 -1.70 -5.91
C ARG A 15 -11.31 -0.46 -6.32
N TRP A 16 -11.90 0.72 -6.26
CA TRP A 16 -11.19 1.99 -6.52
C TRP A 16 -10.05 2.26 -5.51
N LEU A 17 -10.08 1.64 -4.32
CA LEU A 17 -8.98 1.72 -3.35
C LEU A 17 -7.71 0.99 -3.83
N LEU A 18 -7.82 0.09 -4.81
CA LEU A 18 -6.68 -0.67 -5.33
C LEU A 18 -5.64 0.24 -6.00
N ASP A 19 -6.07 1.33 -6.63
CA ASP A 19 -5.17 2.31 -7.24
C ASP A 19 -4.28 2.96 -6.18
N ALA A 20 -4.88 3.33 -5.04
CA ALA A 20 -4.13 3.84 -3.90
C ALA A 20 -3.15 2.81 -3.34
N LEU A 21 -3.53 1.53 -3.26
CA LEU A 21 -2.64 0.47 -2.80
C LEU A 21 -1.34 0.39 -3.62
N PHE A 22 -1.48 0.52 -4.95
CA PHE A 22 -0.35 0.54 -5.88
C PHE A 22 0.48 1.81 -5.73
N GLN A 23 -0.17 2.98 -5.72
CA GLN A 23 0.49 4.28 -5.58
C GLN A 23 1.31 4.36 -4.29
N LEU A 24 0.72 4.00 -3.15
CA LEU A 24 1.39 4.03 -1.84
C LEU A 24 2.59 3.08 -1.78
N ALA A 25 2.53 1.94 -2.48
CA ALA A 25 3.67 1.02 -2.57
C ALA A 25 4.83 1.63 -3.37
N ALA A 26 4.53 2.28 -4.51
CA ALA A 26 5.52 2.94 -5.35
C ALA A 26 6.13 4.16 -4.65
N ASP A 27 5.31 5.01 -4.06
CA ASP A 27 5.73 6.22 -3.35
C ASP A 27 6.63 5.90 -2.15
N ASN A 28 6.43 4.76 -1.50
CA ASN A 28 7.31 4.31 -0.43
C ASN A 28 8.74 4.02 -0.91
N LEU A 29 8.89 3.41 -2.09
CA LEU A 29 10.19 3.19 -2.73
C LEU A 29 10.81 4.52 -3.21
N ILE A 30 10.02 5.36 -3.86
CA ILE A 30 10.44 6.70 -4.32
C ILE A 30 10.90 7.56 -3.15
N TYR A 31 10.16 7.56 -2.04
CA TYR A 31 10.53 8.27 -0.81
C TYR A 31 11.90 7.82 -0.28
N THR A 32 12.14 6.51 -0.25
CA THR A 32 13.41 5.94 0.22
C THR A 32 14.58 6.34 -0.68
N ALA A 33 14.39 6.35 -1.99
CA ALA A 33 15.38 6.79 -2.96
C ALA A 33 15.66 8.31 -2.86
N LYS A 34 14.60 9.13 -2.79
CA LYS A 34 14.70 10.59 -2.63
C LYS A 34 15.47 10.99 -1.38
N ARG A 35 15.32 10.25 -0.27
CA ARG A 35 16.11 10.47 0.96
C ARG A 35 17.62 10.26 0.77
N ARG A 36 18.04 9.64 -0.33
CA ARG A 36 19.44 9.47 -0.72
C ARG A 36 19.83 10.38 -1.90
N GLY A 37 18.94 11.28 -2.33
CA GLY A 37 19.15 12.14 -3.51
C GLY A 37 19.11 11.36 -4.83
N LEU A 38 18.46 10.20 -4.87
CA LEU A 38 18.48 9.31 -6.04
C LEU A 38 17.12 9.22 -6.72
N ARG A 39 17.15 9.19 -8.05
CA ARG A 39 16.02 8.84 -8.92
C ARG A 39 16.15 7.38 -9.36
N VAL A 40 15.17 6.56 -8.99
CA VAL A 40 15.10 5.12 -9.30
C VAL A 40 14.10 4.82 -10.41
N GLY A 41 14.35 3.74 -11.15
CA GLY A 41 13.35 3.11 -12.02
C GLY A 41 12.52 2.09 -11.23
N ILE A 42 11.20 2.09 -11.46
CA ILE A 42 10.24 1.16 -10.85
C ILE A 42 9.36 0.57 -11.95
N PHE A 43 9.16 -0.74 -11.93
CA PHE A 43 8.14 -1.45 -12.71
C PHE A 43 7.26 -2.24 -11.75
N GLY A 44 5.95 -2.28 -11.98
CA GLY A 44 5.03 -2.87 -11.02
C GLY A 44 3.79 -3.49 -11.62
N ALA A 45 3.21 -4.44 -10.87
CA ALA A 45 1.92 -5.05 -11.17
C ALA A 45 1.07 -5.15 -9.90
N LEU A 46 -0.21 -4.81 -10.03
CA LEU A 46 -1.24 -5.08 -9.03
C LEU A 46 -1.89 -6.43 -9.36
N HIS A 47 -1.92 -7.34 -8.40
CA HIS A 47 -2.62 -8.61 -8.50
C HIS A 47 -3.75 -8.66 -7.47
N THR A 48 -4.93 -9.09 -7.90
CA THR A 48 -6.13 -9.17 -7.05
C THR A 48 -6.43 -10.57 -6.53
N TYR A 49 -5.81 -11.60 -7.13
CA TYR A 49 -5.99 -13.00 -6.75
C TYR A 49 -4.67 -13.68 -6.42
N GLY A 50 -4.73 -14.58 -5.44
CA GLY A 50 -3.62 -15.46 -5.07
C GLY A 50 -3.55 -16.69 -5.96
N ARG A 51 -2.54 -17.55 -5.73
CA ARG A 51 -2.34 -18.81 -6.46
C ARG A 51 -3.55 -19.75 -6.40
N ARG A 52 -4.34 -19.69 -5.33
CA ARG A 52 -5.56 -20.51 -5.14
C ARG A 52 -6.82 -19.83 -5.67
N LEU A 53 -6.70 -18.75 -6.44
CA LEU A 53 -7.81 -17.91 -6.92
C LEU A 53 -8.68 -17.33 -5.80
N ASN A 54 -8.15 -17.25 -4.58
CA ASN A 54 -8.76 -16.50 -3.50
C ASN A 54 -8.45 -15.01 -3.68
N TRP A 55 -9.40 -14.15 -3.32
CA TRP A 55 -9.18 -12.71 -3.26
C TRP A 55 -7.98 -12.43 -2.34
N HIS A 56 -6.94 -11.79 -2.88
CA HIS A 56 -5.66 -11.57 -2.22
C HIS A 56 -4.95 -10.37 -2.88
N PRO A 57 -5.41 -9.14 -2.64
CA PRO A 57 -4.83 -7.96 -3.26
C PRO A 57 -3.39 -7.74 -2.78
N HIS A 58 -2.45 -7.72 -3.72
CA HIS A 58 -1.04 -7.50 -3.46
C HIS A 58 -0.36 -6.83 -4.64
N VAL A 59 0.71 -6.09 -4.35
CA VAL A 59 1.49 -5.34 -5.33
C VAL A 59 2.90 -5.90 -5.42
N HIS A 60 3.29 -6.29 -6.63
CA HIS A 60 4.66 -6.62 -6.98
C HIS A 60 5.32 -5.40 -7.57
N LEU A 61 6.40 -4.92 -6.94
CA LEU A 61 7.22 -3.84 -7.48
C LEU A 61 8.66 -4.35 -7.64
N SER A 62 9.21 -4.19 -8.83
CA SER A 62 10.64 -4.28 -9.11
C SER A 62 11.22 -2.87 -9.12
N VAL A 63 12.30 -2.68 -8.38
CA VAL A 63 13.01 -1.41 -8.32
C VAL A 63 14.47 -1.64 -8.68
N THR A 64 15.02 -0.73 -9.45
CA THR A 64 16.45 -0.68 -9.75
C THR A 64 17.30 -0.78 -8.46
N ALA A 65 18.43 -1.51 -8.52
CA ALA A 65 19.37 -1.69 -7.40
C ALA A 65 20.25 -0.44 -7.10
N GLY A 66 19.83 0.70 -7.64
CA GLY A 66 20.53 1.97 -7.63
C GLY A 66 19.68 3.02 -8.31
N GLY A 67 20.15 4.25 -8.32
CA GLY A 67 19.48 5.36 -8.99
C GLY A 67 20.48 6.40 -9.46
N LEU A 68 20.00 7.34 -10.26
CA LEU A 68 20.78 8.47 -10.73
C LEU A 68 20.71 9.61 -9.69
N ASP A 69 21.84 10.21 -9.36
CA ASP A 69 21.86 11.49 -8.65
C ASP A 69 21.48 12.67 -9.58
N GLU A 70 21.53 13.89 -9.05
CA GLU A 70 21.19 15.11 -9.81
C GLU A 70 22.14 15.35 -11.00
N GLN A 71 23.36 14.83 -10.95
CA GLN A 71 24.35 14.91 -12.03
C GLN A 71 24.20 13.77 -13.04
N GLY A 72 23.23 12.87 -12.85
CA GLY A 72 23.02 11.71 -13.72
C GLY A 72 24.02 10.58 -13.48
N VAL A 73 24.74 10.58 -12.35
CA VAL A 73 25.68 9.52 -12.00
C VAL A 73 24.96 8.42 -11.24
N TRP A 74 25.17 7.18 -11.66
CA TRP A 74 24.59 6.01 -11.00
C TRP A 74 25.20 5.80 -9.60
N LYS A 75 24.34 5.59 -8.60
CA LYS A 75 24.71 5.21 -7.24
C LYS A 75 23.93 3.98 -6.82
N ASN A 76 24.60 3.05 -6.15
CA ASN A 76 23.95 1.86 -5.60
C ASN A 76 23.00 2.23 -4.45
N LEU A 77 21.86 1.55 -4.40
CA LEU A 77 20.84 1.73 -3.40
C LEU A 77 20.29 0.37 -2.98
N SER A 78 20.21 0.16 -1.67
CA SER A 78 19.53 -0.99 -1.09
C SER A 78 18.33 -0.54 -0.26
N PHE A 79 17.35 -1.41 -0.15
CA PHE A 79 16.11 -1.14 0.56
C PHE A 79 15.99 -2.06 1.79
N HIS A 80 15.67 -1.48 2.94
CA HIS A 80 15.43 -2.25 4.15
C HIS A 80 13.98 -2.78 4.17
N LYS A 81 13.81 -4.08 3.88
CA LYS A 81 12.50 -4.74 3.72
C LYS A 81 11.52 -4.40 4.83
N GLU A 82 11.91 -4.55 6.09
CA GLU A 82 10.99 -4.33 7.22
C GLU A 82 10.62 -2.85 7.42
N ALA A 83 11.52 -1.94 7.04
CA ALA A 83 11.24 -0.50 7.12
C ALA A 83 10.24 -0.10 6.04
N LEU A 84 10.42 -0.62 4.81
CA LEU A 84 9.45 -0.46 3.74
C LEU A 84 8.09 -1.02 4.12
N ARG A 85 8.03 -2.24 4.67
CA ARG A 85 6.78 -2.88 5.08
C ARG A 85 6.02 -2.04 6.11
N ARG A 86 6.71 -1.60 7.18
CA ARG A 86 6.11 -0.76 8.22
C ARG A 86 5.60 0.58 7.68
N ARG A 87 6.42 1.28 6.88
CA ARG A 87 6.02 2.57 6.30
C ARG A 87 4.85 2.41 5.33
N TRP A 88 4.84 1.36 4.52
CA TRP A 88 3.72 1.10 3.61
C TRP A 88 2.41 0.83 4.35
N MET A 89 2.43 -0.01 5.39
CA MET A 89 1.22 -0.23 6.20
C MET A 89 0.76 1.04 6.92
N TRP A 90 1.69 1.88 7.40
CA TRP A 90 1.35 3.18 7.95
C TRP A 90 0.65 4.07 6.91
N LEU A 91 1.18 4.14 5.69
CA LEU A 91 0.59 4.91 4.58
C LEU A 91 -0.81 4.40 4.19
N VAL A 92 -1.01 3.08 4.14
CA VAL A 92 -2.32 2.48 3.87
C VAL A 92 -3.32 2.86 4.95
N ARG A 93 -2.93 2.79 6.22
CA ARG A 93 -3.80 3.19 7.35
C ARG A 93 -4.14 4.67 7.29
N ASP A 94 -3.15 5.52 7.09
CA ASP A 94 -3.34 6.97 6.96
C ASP A 94 -4.30 7.33 5.82
N TYR A 95 -4.10 6.72 4.65
CA TYR A 95 -4.98 6.90 3.50
C TYR A 95 -6.43 6.50 3.78
N LEU A 96 -6.64 5.33 4.42
CA LEU A 96 -7.98 4.83 4.76
C LEU A 96 -8.66 5.69 5.83
N LEU A 97 -7.91 6.17 6.83
CA LEU A 97 -8.42 7.10 7.84
C LEU A 97 -8.84 8.45 7.26
N GLY A 98 -8.30 8.83 6.10
CA GLY A 98 -8.70 10.02 5.35
C GLY A 98 -9.92 9.83 4.44
N GLN A 99 -10.42 8.61 4.24
CA GLN A 99 -11.61 8.38 3.40
C GLN A 99 -12.89 8.61 4.21
N PRO A 100 -13.86 9.39 3.70
CA PRO A 100 -15.17 9.52 4.34
C PRO A 100 -15.89 8.17 4.38
N LEU A 101 -16.45 7.80 5.54
CA LEU A 101 -17.24 6.56 5.67
C LEU A 101 -18.41 6.51 4.69
N SER A 102 -19.01 7.65 4.35
CA SER A 102 -20.11 7.75 3.38
C SER A 102 -19.72 7.37 1.95
N GLN A 103 -18.43 7.41 1.60
CA GLN A 103 -17.92 7.02 0.29
C GLN A 103 -17.62 5.51 0.21
N LEU A 104 -17.53 4.84 1.36
CA LEU A 104 -17.16 3.43 1.45
C LEU A 104 -18.42 2.55 1.41
N THR A 105 -18.41 1.57 0.51
CA THR A 105 -19.36 0.47 0.54
C THR A 105 -18.93 -0.50 1.63
N MET A 106 -19.66 -0.54 2.75
CA MET A 106 -19.34 -1.43 3.85
C MET A 106 -19.67 -2.89 3.49
N PRO A 107 -18.68 -3.80 3.52
CA PRO A 107 -18.93 -5.21 3.27
C PRO A 107 -19.75 -5.82 4.42
N PRO A 108 -20.55 -6.89 4.18
CA PRO A 108 -21.33 -7.53 5.23
C PRO A 108 -20.51 -7.97 6.46
N GLN A 109 -19.25 -8.38 6.25
CA GLN A 109 -18.31 -8.76 7.30
C GLN A 109 -17.96 -7.58 8.25
N LEU A 110 -18.11 -6.35 7.77
CA LEU A 110 -17.84 -5.12 8.51
C LEU A 110 -19.13 -4.34 8.83
N ALA A 111 -20.32 -4.97 8.77
CA ALA A 111 -21.59 -4.32 9.07
C ALA A 111 -21.71 -3.80 10.52
N HIS A 112 -20.83 -4.26 11.42
CA HIS A 112 -20.72 -3.79 12.80
C HIS A 112 -19.97 -2.45 12.93
N ILE A 113 -19.39 -1.92 11.85
CA ILE A 113 -18.75 -0.61 11.83
C ILE A 113 -19.85 0.44 11.62
N LEU A 114 -20.29 1.07 12.72
CA LEU A 114 -21.42 2.00 12.71
C LEU A 114 -21.01 3.46 12.85
N CYS A 115 -19.77 3.71 13.27
CA CYS A 115 -19.27 5.06 13.50
C CYS A 115 -17.76 5.19 13.23
N GLU A 116 -17.27 6.44 13.21
CA GLU A 116 -15.86 6.77 13.04
C GLU A 116 -14.95 6.08 14.08
N SER A 117 -15.41 5.93 15.32
CA SER A 117 -14.61 5.26 16.35
C SER A 117 -14.38 3.77 16.04
N ASP A 118 -15.39 3.08 15.53
CA ASP A 118 -15.27 1.67 15.11
C ASP A 118 -14.35 1.55 13.90
N TRP A 119 -14.48 2.46 12.94
CA TRP A 119 -13.64 2.54 11.75
C TRP A 119 -12.16 2.75 12.11
N ARG A 120 -11.88 3.75 12.95
CA ARG A 120 -10.51 4.04 13.41
C ARG A 120 -9.91 2.83 14.12
N ARG A 121 -10.69 2.15 14.97
CA ARG A 121 -10.24 0.94 15.65
C ARG A 121 -9.87 -0.16 14.66
N LEU A 122 -10.73 -0.46 13.68
CA LEU A 122 -10.46 -1.45 12.64
C LEU A 122 -9.17 -1.13 11.87
N ILE A 123 -9.03 0.11 11.38
CA ILE A 123 -7.88 0.48 10.54
C ILE A 123 -6.57 0.46 11.32
N LEU A 124 -6.57 0.92 12.58
CA LEU A 124 -5.36 0.98 13.39
C LEU A 124 -4.89 -0.42 13.84
N THR A 125 -5.80 -1.38 13.99
CA THR A 125 -5.47 -2.76 14.37
C THR A 125 -5.33 -3.70 13.17
N ALA A 126 -5.68 -3.27 11.97
CA ALA A 126 -5.55 -4.09 10.76
C ALA A 126 -4.09 -4.35 10.38
N GLY A 127 -3.68 -5.62 10.38
CA GLY A 127 -2.33 -6.07 10.01
C GLY A 127 -1.39 -6.10 11.20
#